data_AF-A0A4R4XEI7-F1
#
_entry.id   AF-A0A4R4XEI7-F1
#
_cell.length_a   1.000
_cell.length_b   1.000
_cell.length_c   1.000
_cell.angle_alpha   90.00
_cell.angle_beta   90.00
_cell.angle_gamma   90.00
#
_symmetry.space_group_name_H-M   'P 1'
#
loop_
_entity.id
_entity.type
_entity.pdbx_description
1 polymer ?
#
loop_
_entity_poly.entity_id
_entity_poly.type
_entity_poly.pdbx_seq_one_letter_code
_entity_poly.pdbx_strand_id
1 'polypeptide(L)'
;MPPLAPPDPATLDDLTGAERAALATLREADEWGSGYSAQQSTRSQTVGYGLVDSPAALCAWIVEKFWSWTDSGGDLHRVITWDELLDNLMLYWLPGTGASSARLYWESLRQVNEWISGPAGAPVTVPTGCSVFPKELQRPSRRWAERRFPNIRYWNEPGKGGHFAAFEQPALFVDEVRSFFRLVR
;
A
#
# COMPACT_ATOMS: atom_id res chain seq x y z
N MET A 1 1.24 -5.29 5.43
CA MET A 1 1.93 -4.62 4.31
C MET A 1 2.75 -5.67 3.59
N PRO A 2 2.56 -5.85 2.27
CA PRO A 2 3.33 -6.80 1.49
C PRO A 2 4.82 -6.41 1.47
N PRO A 3 5.75 -7.37 1.33
CA PRO A 3 7.16 -7.09 1.16
C PRO A 3 7.37 -6.31 -0.13
N LEU A 4 8.02 -5.15 -0.06
CA LEU A 4 8.39 -4.41 -1.27
C LEU A 4 9.49 -5.17 -2.01
N ALA A 5 9.12 -5.87 -3.08
CA ALA A 5 10.02 -6.65 -3.90
C ALA A 5 9.64 -6.50 -5.38
N PRO A 6 10.63 -6.24 -6.27
CA PRO A 6 10.35 -6.08 -7.67
C PRO A 6 10.05 -7.42 -8.36
N PRO A 7 9.24 -7.43 -9.43
CA PRO A 7 9.10 -8.58 -10.30
C PRO A 7 10.48 -9.07 -10.76
N ASP A 8 10.67 -10.38 -10.85
CA ASP A 8 11.93 -10.94 -11.34
C ASP A 8 11.94 -10.97 -12.89
N PRO A 9 12.88 -10.26 -13.55
CA PRO A 9 13.01 -10.31 -15.00
C PRO A 9 13.16 -11.73 -15.57
N ALA A 10 13.78 -12.64 -14.81
CA ALA A 10 13.96 -14.04 -15.21
C ALA A 10 12.64 -14.83 -15.29
N THR A 11 11.57 -14.31 -14.70
CA THR A 11 10.25 -14.98 -14.67
C THR A 11 9.26 -14.44 -15.69
N LEU A 12 9.64 -13.42 -16.47
CA LEU A 12 8.73 -12.74 -17.40
C LEU A 12 8.18 -13.65 -18.52
N ASP A 13 8.93 -14.67 -18.91
CA ASP A 13 8.52 -15.64 -19.93
C ASP A 13 7.62 -16.77 -19.37
N ASP A 14 7.49 -16.88 -18.05
CA ASP A 14 6.72 -17.92 -17.35
C ASP A 14 5.99 -17.35 -16.13
N LEU A 15 5.12 -16.37 -16.38
CA LEU A 15 4.30 -15.76 -15.33
C LEU A 15 3.10 -16.65 -14.97
N THR A 16 2.80 -16.73 -13.69
CA THR A 16 1.52 -17.28 -13.21
C THR A 16 0.37 -16.32 -13.52
N GLY A 17 -0.88 -16.78 -13.39
CA GLY A 17 -2.06 -15.91 -13.53
C GLY A 17 -2.06 -14.76 -12.52
N ALA A 18 -1.70 -15.04 -11.26
CA ALA A 18 -1.62 -14.05 -10.19
C ALA A 18 -0.54 -12.99 -10.48
N GLU A 19 0.63 -13.41 -10.98
CA GLU A 19 1.71 -12.49 -11.33
C GLU A 19 1.37 -11.60 -12.53
N ARG A 20 0.70 -12.14 -13.55
CA ARG A 20 0.16 -11.32 -14.64
C ARG A 20 -0.82 -10.28 -14.13
N ALA A 21 -1.74 -10.67 -13.24
CA ALA A 21 -2.70 -9.75 -12.64
C ALA A 21 -2.01 -8.67 -11.79
N ALA A 22 -0.98 -9.04 -11.01
CA ALA A 22 -0.19 -8.09 -10.22
C ALA A 22 0.54 -7.07 -11.12
N LEU A 23 1.17 -7.54 -12.21
CA LEU A 23 1.82 -6.64 -13.19
C LEU A 23 0.82 -5.73 -13.90
N ALA A 24 -0.39 -6.21 -14.19
CA ALA A 24 -1.45 -5.39 -14.78
C ALA A 24 -1.88 -4.27 -13.82
N THR A 25 -2.10 -4.59 -12.55
CA THR A 25 -2.40 -3.59 -11.51
C THR A 25 -1.29 -2.57 -11.34
N LEU A 26 -0.03 -3.01 -11.40
CA LEU A 26 1.13 -2.13 -11.37
C LEU A 26 1.14 -1.12 -12.51
N ARG A 27 0.85 -1.57 -13.73
CA ARG A 27 0.78 -0.70 -14.92
C ARG A 27 -0.38 0.29 -14.82
N GLU A 28 -1.55 -0.17 -14.42
CA GLU A 28 -2.72 0.69 -14.22
C GLU A 28 -2.46 1.76 -13.14
N ALA A 29 -1.81 1.39 -12.05
CA ALA A 29 -1.44 2.31 -10.99
C ALA A 29 -0.40 3.34 -11.45
N ASP A 30 0.58 2.95 -12.27
CA ASP A 30 1.56 3.86 -12.85
C ASP A 30 0.89 4.88 -13.79
N GLU A 31 0.01 4.40 -14.67
CA GLU A 31 -0.67 5.22 -15.68
C GLU A 31 -1.73 6.16 -15.08
N TRP A 32 -2.54 5.68 -14.12
CA TRP A 32 -3.73 6.40 -13.65
C TRP A 32 -3.75 6.69 -12.14
N GLY A 33 -3.09 5.87 -11.32
CA GLY A 33 -3.17 5.92 -9.86
C GLY A 33 -2.08 6.76 -9.17
N SER A 34 -1.02 7.13 -9.88
CA SER A 34 0.22 7.68 -9.32
C SER A 34 0.25 9.22 -9.22
N GLY A 35 -0.74 9.93 -9.75
CA GLY A 35 -0.74 11.41 -9.79
C GLY A 35 -0.57 12.08 -8.42
N TYR A 36 -1.19 11.51 -7.38
CA TYR A 36 -1.10 12.03 -6.02
C TYR A 36 0.34 11.96 -5.47
N SER A 37 1.07 10.87 -5.75
CA SER A 37 2.43 10.65 -5.27
C SER A 37 3.44 11.42 -6.12
N ALA A 38 3.21 11.57 -7.42
CA ALA A 38 3.99 12.44 -8.30
C ALA A 38 3.92 13.91 -7.82
N GLN A 39 2.72 14.41 -7.49
CA GLN A 39 2.55 15.76 -6.97
C GLN A 39 3.22 15.93 -5.61
N GLN A 40 3.04 14.99 -4.68
CA GLN A 40 3.65 15.09 -3.35
C GLN A 40 5.19 14.93 -3.39
N SER A 41 5.73 14.08 -4.27
CA SER A 41 7.18 13.86 -4.38
C SER A 41 7.93 14.98 -5.09
N THR A 42 7.24 15.88 -5.79
CA THR A 42 7.89 16.97 -6.54
C THR A 42 7.47 18.36 -6.08
N ARG A 43 6.26 18.54 -5.57
CA ARG A 43 5.72 19.85 -5.14
C ARG A 43 4.90 19.70 -3.85
N SER A 44 5.44 18.97 -2.88
CA SER A 44 4.84 18.73 -1.55
C SER A 44 4.34 20.01 -0.89
N GLN A 45 5.15 21.08 -0.89
CA GLN A 45 4.76 22.36 -0.30
C GLN A 45 3.57 23.00 -1.02
N THR A 46 3.56 22.94 -2.36
CA THR A 46 2.52 23.57 -3.18
C THR A 46 1.16 22.90 -2.97
N VAL A 47 1.10 21.56 -3.01
CA VAL A 47 -0.14 20.84 -2.73
C VAL A 47 -0.56 21.01 -1.26
N GLY A 48 0.41 21.09 -0.36
CA GLY A 48 0.19 21.28 1.06
C GLY A 48 -0.63 22.52 1.43
N TYR A 49 -0.52 23.63 0.68
CA TYR A 49 -1.35 24.82 0.93
C TYR A 49 -2.84 24.50 0.81
N GLY A 50 -3.26 23.81 -0.25
CA GLY A 50 -4.66 23.43 -0.43
C GLY A 50 -5.14 22.42 0.62
N LEU A 51 -4.27 21.48 1.00
CA LEU A 51 -4.59 20.43 1.99
C LEU A 51 -4.73 20.96 3.42
N VAL A 52 -4.14 22.12 3.73
CA VAL A 52 -4.23 22.76 5.05
C VAL A 52 -5.30 23.85 5.09
N ASP A 53 -5.56 24.53 3.97
CA ASP A 53 -6.48 25.67 3.92
C ASP A 53 -7.94 25.26 3.62
N SER A 54 -8.17 24.10 2.99
CA SER A 54 -9.50 23.65 2.60
C SER A 54 -9.80 22.23 3.10
N PRO A 55 -10.78 22.07 4.03
CA PRO A 55 -11.17 20.74 4.51
C PRO A 55 -11.81 19.91 3.39
N ALA A 56 -12.47 20.55 2.43
CA ALA A 56 -13.01 19.88 1.25
C ALA A 56 -11.91 19.34 0.33
N ALA A 57 -10.82 20.11 0.13
CA ALA A 57 -9.67 19.65 -0.65
C ALA A 57 -8.96 18.48 0.04
N LEU A 58 -8.74 18.59 1.35
CA LEU A 58 -8.17 17.50 2.15
C LEU A 58 -9.02 16.23 2.09
N CYS A 59 -10.34 16.38 2.28
CA CYS A 59 -11.30 15.29 2.21
C CYS A 59 -11.25 14.59 0.85
N ALA A 60 -11.37 15.34 -0.25
CA ALA A 60 -11.31 14.77 -1.59
C ALA A 60 -9.98 14.04 -1.85
N TRP A 61 -8.85 14.61 -1.42
CA TRP A 61 -7.51 14.05 -1.64
C TRP A 61 -7.29 12.71 -0.92
N ILE A 62 -7.85 12.56 0.28
CA ILE A 62 -7.70 11.35 1.10
C ILE A 62 -8.79 10.32 0.79
N VAL A 63 -10.06 10.74 0.70
CA VAL A 63 -11.20 9.82 0.50
C VAL A 63 -11.15 9.15 -0.86
N GLU A 64 -10.60 9.79 -1.90
CA GLU A 64 -10.36 9.14 -3.19
C GLU A 64 -9.47 7.89 -3.06
N LYS A 65 -8.51 7.89 -2.13
CA LYS A 65 -7.64 6.73 -1.85
C LYS A 65 -8.38 5.64 -1.09
N PHE A 66 -9.20 6.01 -0.11
CA PHE A 66 -10.10 5.05 0.54
C PHE A 66 -11.05 4.41 -0.47
N TRP A 67 -11.64 5.19 -1.36
CA TRP A 67 -12.52 4.67 -2.41
C TRP A 67 -11.81 3.69 -3.34
N SER A 68 -10.61 4.05 -3.81
CA SER A 68 -9.89 3.29 -4.84
C SER A 68 -9.15 2.06 -4.30
N TRP A 69 -8.66 2.13 -3.05
CA TRP A 69 -7.74 1.13 -2.49
C TRP A 69 -8.38 0.14 -1.51
N THR A 70 -9.62 0.41 -1.10
CA THR A 70 -10.42 -0.51 -0.26
C THR A 70 -11.06 -1.59 -1.12
N ASP A 71 -11.19 -2.79 -0.57
CA ASP A 71 -11.97 -3.88 -1.15
C ASP A 71 -13.49 -3.69 -0.91
N SER A 72 -14.03 -2.59 -1.42
CA SER A 72 -15.41 -2.13 -1.14
C SER A 72 -16.44 -2.57 -2.17
N GLY A 73 -15.99 -3.06 -3.33
CA GLY A 73 -16.87 -3.36 -4.46
C GLY A 73 -17.63 -2.13 -5.01
N GLY A 74 -17.11 -0.91 -4.76
CA GLY A 74 -17.74 0.34 -5.19
C GLY A 74 -18.73 0.95 -4.19
N ASP A 75 -18.83 0.40 -2.98
CA ASP A 75 -19.60 0.99 -1.87
C ASP A 75 -18.74 1.02 -0.60
N LEU A 76 -18.08 2.16 -0.37
CA LEU A 76 -17.12 2.34 0.72
C LEU A 76 -17.74 2.08 2.09
N HIS A 77 -19.04 2.35 2.29
CA HIS A 77 -19.73 2.15 3.58
C HIS A 77 -19.87 0.72 4.01
N ARG A 78 -19.71 -0.24 3.10
CA ARG A 78 -19.73 -1.66 3.43
C ARG A 78 -18.47 -2.09 4.19
N VAL A 79 -17.42 -1.28 4.15
CA VAL A 79 -16.11 -1.60 4.73
C VAL A 79 -15.68 -0.58 5.77
N ILE A 80 -15.94 0.71 5.54
CA ILE A 80 -15.55 1.79 6.46
C ILE A 80 -16.72 2.76 6.62
N THR A 81 -17.10 3.05 7.86
CA THR A 81 -18.18 4.00 8.18
C THR A 81 -17.76 5.45 7.90
N TRP A 82 -18.75 6.35 7.83
CA TRP A 82 -18.46 7.77 7.67
C TRP A 82 -17.70 8.36 8.85
N ASP A 83 -18.05 7.98 10.08
CA ASP A 83 -17.39 8.47 11.28
C ASP A 83 -15.93 8.03 11.31
N GLU A 84 -15.64 6.78 10.95
CA GLU A 84 -14.27 6.26 10.82
C GLU A 84 -13.43 7.02 9.77
N LEU A 85 -14.02 7.36 8.63
CA LEU A 85 -13.35 8.19 7.61
C LEU A 85 -13.12 9.61 8.10
N LEU A 86 -14.12 10.22 8.75
CA LEU A 86 -14.01 11.56 9.30
C LEU A 86 -12.96 11.61 10.42
N ASP A 87 -12.92 10.63 11.31
CA ASP A 87 -11.89 10.52 12.34
C ASP A 87 -10.49 10.47 11.73
N ASN A 88 -10.29 9.68 10.67
CA ASN A 88 -9.04 9.64 9.93
C ASN A 88 -8.70 11.03 9.36
N LEU A 89 -9.65 11.70 8.71
CA LEU A 89 -9.46 13.05 8.16
C LEU A 89 -9.13 14.08 9.25
N MET A 90 -9.74 13.98 10.43
CA MET A 90 -9.50 14.91 11.54
C MET A 90 -8.09 14.80 12.10
N LEU A 91 -7.43 13.63 12.00
CA LEU A 91 -6.00 13.46 12.32
C LEU A 91 -5.09 14.23 11.35
N TYR A 92 -5.56 14.54 10.14
CA TYR A 92 -4.85 15.41 9.20
C TYR A 92 -5.22 16.89 9.37
N TRP A 93 -6.52 17.16 9.53
CA TRP A 93 -7.07 18.51 9.54
C TRP A 93 -6.69 19.30 10.79
N LEU A 94 -6.98 18.77 11.99
CA LEU A 94 -6.78 19.50 13.24
C LEU A 94 -5.32 19.92 13.50
N PRO A 95 -4.32 19.05 13.28
CA PRO A 95 -2.92 19.45 13.45
C PRO A 95 -2.33 20.14 12.20
N GLY A 96 -3.11 20.32 11.12
CA GLY A 96 -2.64 20.94 9.88
C GLY A 96 -1.53 20.15 9.19
N THR A 97 -1.60 18.82 9.20
CA THR A 97 -0.49 17.95 8.75
C THR A 97 -0.53 17.58 7.27
N GLY A 98 -1.49 18.07 6.49
CA GLY A 98 -1.56 17.79 5.05
C GLY A 98 -0.27 18.15 4.29
N ALA A 99 0.37 19.26 4.64
CA ALA A 99 1.65 19.65 4.05
C ALA A 99 2.83 18.81 4.55
N SER A 100 2.89 18.49 5.84
CA SER A 100 4.00 17.73 6.42
C SER A 100 3.95 16.26 6.01
N SER A 101 2.77 15.65 5.90
CA SER A 101 2.62 14.29 5.37
C SER A 101 3.04 14.20 3.91
N ALA A 102 2.72 15.22 3.09
CA ALA A 102 3.13 15.27 1.69
C ALA A 102 4.66 15.32 1.51
N ARG A 103 5.39 15.94 2.45
CA ARG A 103 6.87 15.99 2.40
C ARG A 103 7.50 14.60 2.54
N LEU A 104 6.84 13.63 3.16
CA LEU A 104 7.36 12.26 3.24
C LEU A 104 7.59 11.66 1.84
N TYR A 105 6.74 11.98 0.86
CA TYR A 105 6.92 11.54 -0.54
C TYR A 105 8.12 12.20 -1.19
N TRP A 106 8.36 13.48 -0.90
CA TRP A 106 9.55 14.19 -1.40
C TRP A 106 10.84 13.51 -0.92
N GLU A 107 10.88 13.10 0.35
CA GLU A 107 12.06 12.47 0.95
C GLU A 107 12.25 10.99 0.54
N SER A 108 11.16 10.23 0.39
CA SER A 108 11.26 8.76 0.33
C SER A 108 10.78 8.09 -0.96
N LEU A 109 9.95 8.76 -1.79
CA LEU A 109 9.27 8.06 -2.89
C LEU A 109 10.24 7.46 -3.92
N ARG A 110 11.37 8.13 -4.17
CA ARG A 110 12.41 7.61 -5.08
C ARG A 110 12.94 6.25 -4.60
N GLN A 111 13.28 6.15 -3.32
CA GLN A 111 13.77 4.92 -2.72
C GLN A 111 12.69 3.82 -2.68
N VAL A 112 11.45 4.19 -2.39
CA VAL A 112 10.32 3.25 -2.43
C VAL A 112 10.11 2.69 -3.83
N ASN A 113 10.17 3.54 -4.87
CA ASN A 113 10.05 3.11 -6.26
C ASN A 113 11.20 2.18 -6.68
N GLU A 114 12.42 2.41 -6.18
CA GLU A 114 13.54 1.49 -6.38
C GLU A 114 13.29 0.11 -5.75
N TRP A 115 12.66 0.04 -4.58
CA TRP A 115 12.32 -1.25 -3.96
C TRP A 115 11.17 -1.99 -4.65
N ILE A 116 10.30 -1.27 -5.36
CA ILE A 116 9.14 -1.84 -6.05
C ILE A 116 9.47 -2.22 -7.51
N SER A 117 10.29 -1.44 -8.19
CA SER A 117 10.49 -1.57 -9.64
C SER A 117 11.96 -1.59 -10.06
N GLY A 118 12.88 -1.29 -9.14
CA GLY A 118 14.32 -1.31 -9.39
C GLY A 118 14.95 -2.69 -9.19
N PRO A 119 16.30 -2.76 -9.12
CA PRO A 119 17.00 -3.99 -8.76
C PRO A 119 16.60 -4.46 -7.36
N ALA A 120 16.63 -5.77 -7.13
CA ALA A 120 16.49 -6.31 -5.79
C ALA A 120 17.57 -5.70 -4.89
N GLY A 121 17.19 -4.79 -4.00
CA GLY A 121 18.12 -4.18 -3.04
C GLY A 121 18.65 -5.20 -2.03
N ALA A 122 19.43 -4.72 -1.06
CA ALA A 122 20.08 -5.58 -0.07
C ALA A 122 19.10 -6.55 0.62
N PRO A 123 19.52 -7.81 0.88
CA PRO A 123 18.67 -8.82 1.48
C PRO A 123 18.27 -8.45 2.91
N VAL A 124 17.00 -8.68 3.24
CA VAL A 124 16.43 -8.55 4.58
C VAL A 124 16.41 -9.94 5.24
N THR A 125 17.37 -10.19 6.12
CA THR A 125 17.65 -11.54 6.66
C THR A 125 16.84 -11.89 7.92
N VAL A 126 16.17 -10.92 8.53
CA VAL A 126 15.30 -11.15 9.70
C VAL A 126 14.08 -11.99 9.33
N PRO A 127 13.52 -12.80 10.26
CA PRO A 127 12.29 -13.55 10.02
C PRO A 127 11.16 -12.64 9.50
N THR A 128 10.61 -12.97 8.34
CA THR A 128 9.62 -12.14 7.65
C THR A 128 8.29 -12.86 7.51
N GLY A 129 7.18 -12.18 7.79
CA GLY A 129 5.83 -12.65 7.52
C GLY A 129 5.12 -11.76 6.51
N CYS A 130 4.37 -12.35 5.59
CA CYS A 130 3.65 -11.64 4.53
C CYS A 130 2.20 -12.12 4.42
N SER A 131 1.28 -11.17 4.29
CA SER A 131 -0.12 -11.37 3.92
C SER A 131 -0.44 -10.47 2.74
N VAL A 132 -0.79 -11.07 1.59
CA VAL A 132 -1.11 -10.33 0.35
C VAL A 132 -2.62 -10.26 0.18
N PHE A 133 -3.20 -9.10 0.52
CA PHE A 133 -4.63 -8.87 0.42
C PHE A 133 -5.07 -8.64 -1.04
N PRO A 134 -6.29 -9.05 -1.43
CA PRO A 134 -6.69 -9.10 -2.84
C PRO A 134 -6.77 -7.73 -3.50
N LYS A 135 -7.12 -6.66 -2.78
CA LYS A 135 -7.19 -5.29 -3.34
C LYS A 135 -5.97 -4.42 -3.01
N GLU A 136 -4.91 -5.02 -2.47
CA GLU A 136 -3.63 -4.33 -2.29
C GLU A 136 -3.03 -3.91 -3.64
N LEU A 137 -2.36 -2.76 -3.66
CA LEU A 137 -1.75 -2.18 -4.86
C LEU A 137 -0.52 -2.99 -5.29
N GLN A 138 0.31 -3.36 -4.31
CA GLN A 138 1.51 -4.16 -4.53
C GLN A 138 1.32 -5.61 -4.11
N ARG A 139 1.21 -6.50 -5.10
CA ARG A 139 0.96 -7.93 -4.86
C ARG A 139 2.11 -8.76 -5.42
N PRO A 140 3.31 -8.70 -4.82
CA PRO A 140 4.43 -9.50 -5.28
C PRO A 140 4.14 -10.98 -5.07
N SER A 141 4.63 -11.84 -5.96
CA SER A 141 4.61 -13.28 -5.70
C SER A 141 5.66 -13.66 -4.67
N ARG A 142 5.46 -14.81 -4.03
CA ARG A 142 6.43 -15.35 -3.07
C ARG A 142 7.83 -15.49 -3.68
N ARG A 143 7.94 -16.00 -4.91
CA ARG A 143 9.24 -16.18 -5.58
C ARG A 143 9.96 -14.85 -5.87
N TRP A 144 9.22 -13.77 -6.12
CA TRP A 144 9.82 -12.44 -6.24
C TRP A 144 10.27 -11.90 -4.87
N ALA A 145 9.43 -12.07 -3.85
CA ALA A 145 9.73 -11.63 -2.49
C ALA A 145 10.96 -12.35 -1.90
N GLU A 146 11.12 -13.66 -2.11
CA GLU A 146 12.23 -14.46 -1.58
C GLU A 146 13.62 -13.96 -2.01
N ARG A 147 13.72 -13.27 -3.16
CA ARG A 147 14.99 -12.67 -3.62
C ARG A 147 15.51 -11.57 -2.71
N ARG A 148 14.60 -10.80 -2.09
CA ARG A 148 14.94 -9.75 -1.13
C ARG A 148 14.77 -10.22 0.31
N PHE A 149 13.83 -11.11 0.57
CA PHE A 149 13.48 -11.62 1.91
C PHE A 149 13.76 -13.12 1.97
N PRO A 150 15.03 -13.55 2.11
CA PRO A 150 15.39 -14.99 2.10
C PRO A 150 14.85 -15.79 3.29
N ASN A 151 14.33 -15.11 4.32
CA ASN A 151 13.87 -15.74 5.57
C ASN A 151 12.35 -15.53 5.79
N ILE A 152 11.54 -15.76 4.75
CA ILE A 152 10.07 -15.74 4.86
C ILE A 152 9.60 -16.96 5.66
N ARG A 153 9.01 -16.72 6.83
CA ARG A 153 8.43 -17.74 7.73
C ARG A 153 6.94 -17.92 7.55
N TYR A 154 6.25 -16.87 7.12
CA TYR A 154 4.81 -16.87 6.92
C TYR A 154 4.48 -16.20 5.60
N TRP A 155 3.64 -16.87 4.79
CA TRP A 155 3.10 -16.34 3.55
C TRP A 155 1.64 -16.76 3.46
N ASN A 156 0.74 -15.81 3.31
CA ASN A 156 -0.67 -16.08 3.08
C ASN A 156 -1.29 -15.07 2.11
N GLU A 157 -2.37 -15.47 1.47
CA GLU A 157 -3.14 -14.65 0.52
C GLU A 157 -4.60 -14.68 0.94
N PRO A 158 -5.04 -13.78 1.85
CA PRO A 158 -6.39 -13.78 2.36
C PRO A 158 -7.45 -13.53 1.28
N GLY A 159 -8.67 -14.01 1.49
CA GLY A 159 -9.74 -13.93 0.48
C GLY A 159 -10.48 -12.59 0.36
N LYS A 160 -10.19 -11.61 1.22
CA LYS A 160 -10.85 -10.29 1.23
C LYS A 160 -9.98 -9.21 1.88
N GLY A 161 -10.19 -7.96 1.51
CA GLY A 161 -9.51 -6.78 2.04
C GLY A 161 -8.58 -6.12 1.02
N GLY A 162 -8.27 -4.84 1.24
CA GLY A 162 -7.42 -4.04 0.38
C GLY A 162 -6.19 -3.48 1.08
N HIS A 163 -5.82 -2.27 0.67
CA HIS A 163 -4.62 -1.59 1.16
C HIS A 163 -4.70 -1.28 2.66
N PHE A 164 -5.91 -0.98 3.17
CA PHE A 164 -6.13 -0.65 4.57
C PHE A 164 -6.52 -1.89 5.38
N ALA A 165 -5.81 -3.01 5.19
CA ALA A 165 -6.17 -4.33 5.72
C ALA A 165 -6.60 -4.36 7.21
N ALA A 166 -5.89 -3.63 8.08
CA ALA A 166 -6.22 -3.55 9.51
C ALA A 166 -7.53 -2.79 9.78
N PHE A 167 -7.86 -1.82 8.93
CA PHE A 167 -9.09 -1.03 9.02
C PHE A 167 -10.27 -1.79 8.40
N GLU A 168 -10.05 -2.40 7.22
CA GLU A 168 -11.09 -3.10 6.47
C GLU A 168 -11.47 -4.45 7.07
N GLN A 169 -10.47 -5.18 7.58
CA GLN A 169 -10.63 -6.56 8.04
C GLN A 169 -9.88 -6.76 9.38
N PRO A 170 -10.26 -6.08 10.47
CA PRO A 170 -9.48 -6.03 11.71
C PRO A 170 -9.25 -7.41 12.32
N ALA A 171 -10.28 -8.26 12.38
CA ALA A 171 -10.15 -9.61 12.93
C ALA A 171 -9.20 -10.49 12.10
N LEU A 172 -9.35 -10.45 10.78
CA LEU A 172 -8.49 -11.19 9.85
C LEU A 172 -7.03 -10.70 9.96
N PHE A 173 -6.81 -9.39 9.97
CA PHE A 173 -5.48 -8.81 10.14
C PHE A 173 -4.82 -9.28 11.45
N VAL A 174 -5.56 -9.28 12.56
CA VAL A 174 -5.07 -9.78 13.85
C VAL A 174 -4.69 -11.26 13.78
N ASP A 175 -5.50 -12.08 13.10
CA ASP A 175 -5.22 -13.51 12.94
C ASP A 175 -3.98 -13.77 12.07
N GLU A 176 -3.78 -13.01 11.00
CA GLU A 176 -2.56 -13.05 10.18
C GLU A 176 -1.31 -12.73 11.01
N VAL A 177 -1.36 -11.64 11.79
CA VAL A 177 -0.28 -11.23 12.69
C VAL A 177 0.02 -12.32 13.71
N ARG A 178 -1.01 -12.88 14.37
CA ARG A 178 -0.85 -13.96 15.35
C ARG A 178 -0.26 -15.22 14.72
N SER A 179 -0.68 -15.57 13.50
CA SER A 179 -0.15 -16.72 12.77
C SER A 179 1.34 -16.61 12.51
N PHE A 180 1.82 -15.44 12.06
CA PHE A 180 3.25 -15.20 11.93
C PHE A 180 3.97 -15.29 13.29
N PHE A 181 3.48 -14.61 14.32
CA PHE A 181 4.16 -14.59 15.63
C PHE A 181 4.22 -15.96 16.32
N ARG A 182 3.32 -16.90 16.02
CA ARG A 182 3.44 -18.30 16.49
C ARG A 182 4.65 -19.04 15.91
N LEU A 183 5.21 -18.59 14.79
CA LEU A 183 6.35 -19.23 14.11
C LEU A 183 7.70 -18.68 14.51
N VAL A 184 7.73 -17.54 15.22
CA VAL A 184 8.95 -16.79 15.56
C VAL A 184 9.07 -16.47 17.06
N ARG A 185 8.16 -17.02 17.88
CA ARG A 185 8.21 -16.97 19.35
C ARG A 185 8.74 -18.28 19.92
#